data_AF-A0A133UFZ2-F1
#
_entry.id   AF-A0A133UFZ2-F1
#
_cell.length_a   1.000
_cell.length_b   1.000
_cell.length_c   1.000
_cell.angle_alpha   90.00
_cell.angle_beta   90.00
_cell.angle_gamma   90.00
#
_symmetry.space_group_name_H-M   'P 1'
#
loop_
_entity.id
_entity.type
_entity.pdbx_description
1 polymer ?
#
loop_
_entity_poly.entity_id
_entity_poly.type
_entity_poly.pdbx_seq_one_letter_code
_entity_poly.pdbx_strand_id
1 'polypeptide(L)' 'MKDFIEVEVEVDLESIVEDSQEKGDALQMLNYRLKKKRSQAEEEFKRKYDDLKVEFEKELDKIWKG' A
#
# COMPACT_ATOMS: atom_id res chain seq x y z
N MET A 1 22.33 -3.74 7.45
CA MET A 1 20.99 -3.32 7.86
C MET A 1 19.99 -4.04 6.97
N LYS A 2 18.86 -4.51 7.49
CA LYS A 2 17.78 -5.07 6.68
C LYS A 2 16.54 -4.28 7.03
N ASP A 3 16.02 -3.53 6.06
CA ASP A 3 14.80 -2.76 6.20
C ASP A 3 13.69 -3.41 5.38
N PHE A 4 12.48 -3.38 5.91
CA PHE A 4 11.30 -3.95 5.29
C PHE A 4 10.26 -2.86 5.13
N ILE A 5 9.63 -2.83 3.97
CA ILE A 5 8.49 -1.95 3.69
C ILE A 5 7.24 -2.82 3.76
N GLU A 6 6.43 -2.59 4.79
CA GLU A 6 5.11 -3.19 4.94
C GLU A 6 4.04 -2.14 4.64
N VAL A 7 3.04 -2.54 3.86
CA VAL A 7 1.86 -1.74 3.55
C VAL A 7 0.64 -2.62 3.73
N GLU A 8 -0.26 -2.18 4.61
CA GLU A 8 -1.45 -2.93 4.99
C GLU A 8 -2.67 -2.45 4.18
N VAL A 9 -3.49 -3.40 3.74
CA VAL A 9 -4.75 -3.13 3.04
C VAL A 9 -5.89 -3.68 3.85
N GLU A 10 -6.74 -2.77 4.35
CA GLU A 10 -7.93 -3.12 5.10
C GLU A 10 -9.20 -2.77 4.31
N VAL A 11 -10.16 -3.68 4.34
CA VAL A 11 -11.49 -3.52 3.74
C VAL A 11 -12.55 -4.00 4.73
N ASP A 12 -13.50 -3.12 5.03
CA ASP A 12 -14.68 -3.45 5.82
C ASP A 12 -15.69 -4.24 4.99
N LEU A 13 -15.87 -5.51 5.34
CA LEU A 13 -16.80 -6.43 4.69
C LEU A 13 -18.25 -6.24 5.16
N GLU A 14 -18.47 -5.85 6.41
CA GLU A 14 -19.81 -5.66 6.99
C GLU A 14 -20.51 -4.51 6.27
N SER A 15 -19.84 -3.37 6.14
CA SER A 15 -20.34 -2.24 5.36
C SER A 15 -20.65 -2.61 3.91
N ILE A 16 -19.83 -3.45 3.26
CA ILE A 16 -20.13 -3.88 1.89
C ILE A 16 -21.45 -4.66 1.85
N VAL A 17 -21.64 -5.60 2.77
CA VAL A 17 -22.84 -6.44 2.80
C VAL A 17 -24.08 -5.60 3.11
N GLU A 18 -24.00 -4.66 4.05
CA GLU A 18 -25.10 -3.75 4.40
C GLU A 18 -25.51 -2.82 3.24
N ASP A 19 -24.53 -2.34 2.47
CA ASP A 19 -24.78 -1.44 1.34
C ASP A 19 -25.31 -2.17 0.09
N SER A 20 -25.25 -3.51 0.06
CA SER A 20 -25.52 -4.29 -1.15
C SER A 20 -26.97 -4.75 -1.26
N GLN A 21 -27.53 -4.66 -2.46
CA GLN A 21 -28.90 -5.14 -2.72
C GLN A 21 -28.95 -6.65 -2.97
N GLU A 22 -27.88 -7.21 -3.53
CA GLU A 22 -27.76 -8.65 -3.81
C GLU A 22 -26.30 -9.10 -3.82
N LYS A 23 -26.07 -10.42 -3.86
CA LYS A 23 -24.72 -11.01 -3.82
C LYS A 23 -23.80 -10.51 -4.95
N GLY A 24 -24.35 -10.31 -6.15
CA GLY A 24 -23.58 -9.82 -7.30
C GLY A 24 -23.03 -8.42 -7.08
N ASP A 25 -23.87 -7.54 -6.54
CA ASP A 25 -23.55 -6.16 -6.16
C ASP A 25 -22.44 -6.13 -5.08
N ALA A 26 -22.58 -6.93 -4.02
CA ALA A 26 -21.58 -7.05 -2.97
C ALA A 26 -20.19 -7.44 -3.48
N LEU A 27 -20.13 -8.40 -4.42
CA LEU A 27 -18.86 -8.82 -5.03
C LEU A 27 -18.25 -7.72 -5.92
N GLN A 28 -19.08 -6.95 -6.62
CA GLN A 28 -18.61 -5.81 -7.41
C GLN A 28 -18.07 -4.70 -6.50
N MET A 29 -18.78 -4.38 -5.41
CA MET A 29 -18.36 -3.39 -4.41
C MET A 29 -17.05 -3.80 -3.73
N LEU A 30 -16.91 -5.07 -3.33
CA LEU A 30 -15.68 -5.61 -2.76
C LEU A 30 -14.50 -5.44 -3.73
N ASN A 31 -14.68 -5.86 -4.99
CA ASN A 31 -13.65 -5.72 -6.02
C ASN A 31 -13.26 -4.25 -6.26
N TYR A 32 -14.23 -3.35 -6.26
CA TYR A 32 -13.98 -1.91 -6.39
C TYR A 32 -13.16 -1.37 -5.21
N ARG A 33 -13.56 -1.67 -3.96
CA ARG A 33 -12.85 -1.24 -2.75
C ARG A 33 -11.43 -1.80 -2.71
N LEU A 34 -11.24 -3.08 -3.02
CA LEU A 34 -9.92 -3.74 -3.09
C LEU A 34 -9.01 -3.09 -4.14
N LYS A 35 -9.51 -2.81 -5.35
CA LYS A 35 -8.72 -2.13 -6.39
C LYS A 35 -8.26 -0.75 -5.93
N LYS A 36 -9.17 0.02 -5.32
CA LYS A 36 -8.85 1.36 -4.80
C LYS A 36 -7.78 1.28 -3.71
N LYS A 37 -7.95 0.39 -2.73
CA LYS A 37 -6.99 0.20 -1.64
C LYS A 37 -5.63 -0.30 -2.14
N ARG A 38 -5.61 -1.20 -3.13
CA ARG A 38 -4.37 -1.65 -3.77
C ARG A 38 -3.60 -0.48 -4.40
N SER A 39 -4.28 0.38 -5.17
CA SER A 39 -3.61 1.55 -5.76
C SER A 39 -3.08 2.51 -4.71
N GLN A 40 -3.80 2.72 -3.61
CA GLN A 40 -3.31 3.51 -2.48
C GLN A 40 -2.08 2.86 -1.83
N ALA A 41 -2.09 1.55 -1.64
CA ALA A 41 -0.98 0.80 -1.08
C ALA A 41 0.27 0.83 -1.99
N GLU A 42 0.09 0.75 -3.32
CA GLU A 42 1.17 0.89 -4.30
C GLU A 42 1.80 2.29 -4.23
N GLU A 43 1.00 3.34 -4.10
CA GLU A 43 1.50 4.70 -3.90
C GLU A 43 2.24 4.87 -2.57
N GLU A 44 1.74 4.30 -1.48
CA GLU A 44 2.39 4.33 -0.17
C GLU A 44 3.72 3.58 -0.19
N PHE A 45 3.73 2.38 -0.78
CA PHE A 45 4.94 1.59 -0.94
C PHE A 45 6.00 2.38 -1.71
N LYS A 46 5.62 3.02 -2.83
CA LYS A 46 6.53 3.82 -3.64
C LYS A 46 7.15 4.96 -2.82
N ARG A 47 6.37 5.66 -2.00
CA ARG A 47 6.89 6.73 -1.13
C ARG A 47 7.91 6.19 -0.12
N LYS A 48 7.55 5.12 0.60
CA LYS A 48 8.45 4.47 1.56
C LYS A 48 9.74 3.98 0.90
N TYR A 49 9.64 3.48 -0.33
CA TYR A 49 10.79 3.05 -1.12
C TYR A 49 11.69 4.21 -1.53
N ASP A 50 11.11 5.31 -2.00
CA ASP A 50 11.87 6.51 -2.37
C ASP A 50 12.61 7.08 -1.14
N ASP A 51 11.98 7.09 0.04
CA ASP A 51 12.61 7.49 1.30
C ASP A 51 13.80 6.59 1.66
N LEU A 52 13.60 5.25 1.62
CA LEU A 52 14.66 4.27 1.88
C LEU A 52 15.84 4.43 0.92
N LYS A 53 15.55 4.71 -0.36
CA LYS A 53 16.57 4.95 -1.37
C LYS A 53 17.41 6.19 -1.03
N VAL A 54 16.77 7.28 -0.60
CA VAL A 54 17.47 8.50 -0.17
C VAL A 54 18.38 8.23 1.04
N GLU A 55 17.91 7.44 2.01
CA GLU A 55 18.73 7.04 3.16
C GLU A 55 19.94 6.20 2.72
N PHE A 56 19.73 5.24 1.83
CA PHE A 56 20.81 4.42 1.29
C PHE A 56 21.86 5.25 0.52
N GLU A 57 21.42 6.21 -0.31
CA GLU A 57 22.33 7.11 -1.03
C GLU A 57 23.19 7.96 -0.07
N LYS A 58 22.62 8.42 1.06
CA LYS A 58 23.39 9.12 2.10
C LYS A 58 24.46 8.22 2.73
N GLU A 59 24.16 6.95 2.96
CA GLU A 59 25.15 6.00 3.49
C GLU A 59 26.27 5.73 2.48
N LEU A 60 25.96 5.61 1.19
CA LEU A 60 26.98 5.50 0.13
C LEU A 60 27.89 6.73 0.08
N ASP A 61 27.32 7.93 0.15
CA ASP A 61 28.07 9.18 0.11
C ASP A 61 29.08 9.30 1.27
N LYS A 62 28.73 8.81 2.46
CA LYS A 62 29.66 8.75 3.61
C LYS A 62 30.86 7.84 3.37
N ILE A 63 30.68 6.76 2.61
CA ILE A 63 31.74 5.79 2.31
C ILE A 63 32.65 6.31 1.20
N TRP A 64 32.10 7.01 0.19
CA TRP A 64 32.84 7.41 -1.00
C TRP A 64 33.38 8.84 -0.98
N LYS A 65 32.88 9.72 -0.11
CA LYS A 65 33.41 11.08 0.12
C LYS A 65 34.20 11.20 1.43
N GLY A 66 34.31 10.11 2.20
CA GLY A 66 35.15 9.97 3.39
C GLY A 66 36.56 9.52 3.05
#